data_AF-A0A519SMY1-F1
#
_entry.id   AF-A0A519SMY1-F1
#
_cell.length_a   1.000
_cell.length_b   1.000
_cell.length_c   1.000
_cell.angle_alpha   90.00
_cell.angle_beta   90.00
_cell.angle_gamma   90.00
#
_symmetry.space_group_name_H-M   'P 1'
#
loop_
_entity.id
_entity.type
_entity.pdbx_description
1 polymer ?
#
loop_
_entity_poly.entity_id
_entity_poly.type
_entity_poly.pdbx_seq_one_letter_code
_entity_poly.pdbx_strand_id
1 'polypeptide(L)'
;MLFAYLLVGWLLVGSQALLYAAPTPPKQPSAKARRAAPVLPDSLAQRIERAYFVLSRINGTARRATNTEDLSDDLPTVESNLTTIRQNLDQFGNVVDVKQLQMYRLLLADMQTQLGEWRTELATGGQQLVGMQARLDTLRAQLPPAAQRPPTTTA
;
A
#
# COMPACT_ATOMS: atom_id res chain seq x y z
N MET A 1 28.54 -19.61 -10.50
CA MET A 1 27.06 -19.59 -10.36
C MET A 1 26.50 -20.83 -11.01
N LEU A 2 26.31 -21.87 -10.20
CA LEU A 2 25.95 -23.23 -10.60
C LEU A 2 24.76 -23.62 -9.74
N PHE A 3 23.58 -23.04 -10.02
CA PHE A 3 22.30 -23.41 -9.41
C PHE A 3 21.14 -22.74 -10.17
N ALA A 4 21.17 -22.83 -11.50
CA ALA A 4 20.05 -22.50 -12.36
C ALA A 4 19.78 -23.75 -13.21
N TYR A 5 18.51 -24.13 -13.35
CA TYR A 5 18.00 -25.32 -14.05
C TYR A 5 17.91 -26.63 -13.26
N LEU A 6 17.13 -26.63 -12.18
CA LEU A 6 16.70 -27.89 -11.53
C LEU A 6 15.22 -27.89 -11.11
N LEU A 7 14.31 -27.50 -12.01
CA LEU A 7 12.87 -27.76 -11.83
C LEU A 7 12.04 -27.69 -13.12
N VAL A 8 12.50 -28.35 -14.19
CA VAL A 8 11.73 -28.57 -15.45
C VAL A 8 11.70 -30.06 -15.80
N GLY A 9 11.62 -30.94 -14.79
CA GLY A 9 11.95 -32.35 -14.97
C GLY A 9 11.00 -33.35 -14.34
N TRP A 10 9.71 -33.03 -14.16
CA TRP A 10 8.72 -34.04 -13.72
C TRP A 10 7.41 -33.86 -14.48
N LEU A 11 7.47 -34.10 -15.81
CA LEU A 11 6.31 -34.41 -16.63
C LEU A 11 6.63 -35.70 -17.41
N LEU A 12 5.70 -36.65 -17.36
CA LEU A 12 5.66 -37.91 -18.12
C LEU A 12 6.69 -39.00 -17.77
N VAL A 13 6.37 -39.86 -16.80
CA VAL A 13 6.49 -41.33 -16.95
C VAL A 13 5.44 -41.97 -16.05
N GLY A 14 4.59 -42.87 -16.59
CA GLY A 14 3.77 -43.75 -15.76
C GLY A 14 2.39 -44.12 -16.30
N SER A 15 2.33 -44.57 -17.56
CA SER A 15 1.13 -45.15 -18.17
C SER A 15 0.86 -46.59 -17.67
N GLN A 16 -0.43 -46.87 -17.43
CA GLN A 16 -1.12 -48.17 -17.55
C GLN A 16 -1.01 -49.20 -16.41
N ALA A 17 -2.15 -49.45 -15.73
CA ALA A 17 -2.61 -50.81 -15.44
C ALA A 17 -4.12 -50.84 -15.11
N LEU A 18 -4.85 -51.47 -16.03
CA LEU A 18 -5.93 -52.44 -15.81
C LEU A 18 -7.20 -52.01 -15.04
N LEU A 19 -8.27 -51.94 -15.84
CA LEU A 19 -9.66 -52.25 -15.48
C LEU A 19 -9.76 -53.46 -14.55
N TYR A 20 -10.37 -53.26 -13.38
CA TYR A 20 -11.07 -54.33 -12.66
C TYR A 20 -12.39 -53.76 -12.13
N ALA A 21 -13.48 -54.29 -12.64
CA ALA A 21 -14.82 -54.09 -12.08
C ALA A 21 -15.09 -55.20 -11.06
N ALA A 22 -15.46 -54.82 -9.83
CA ALA A 22 -16.07 -55.70 -8.82
C ALA A 22 -16.81 -54.82 -7.78
N PRO A 23 -17.77 -55.38 -7.02
CA PRO A 23 -19.13 -54.85 -6.89
C PRO A 23 -19.33 -53.81 -5.79
N THR A 24 -20.41 -53.03 -5.93
CA THR A 24 -20.92 -52.08 -4.94
C THR A 24 -21.48 -52.78 -3.69
N PRO A 25 -21.02 -52.46 -2.47
CA PRO A 25 -21.78 -52.69 -1.26
C PRO A 25 -22.85 -51.59 -1.06
N PRO A 26 -24.03 -51.92 -0.52
CA PRO A 26 -25.19 -51.03 -0.54
C PRO A 26 -25.14 -49.96 0.58
N LYS A 27 -25.46 -48.72 0.16
CA LYS A 27 -26.28 -47.69 0.82
C LYS A 27 -26.15 -47.53 2.36
N GLN A 28 -25.33 -46.56 2.78
CA GLN A 28 -25.64 -45.72 3.95
C GLN A 28 -25.97 -44.31 3.46
N PRO A 29 -27.16 -43.75 3.77
CA PRO A 29 -27.40 -42.35 3.54
C PRO A 29 -26.54 -41.56 4.54
N SER A 30 -25.36 -41.13 4.10
CA SER A 30 -24.63 -40.09 4.80
C SER A 30 -25.50 -38.84 4.75
N ALA A 31 -26.29 -38.63 5.81
CA ALA A 31 -26.92 -37.35 6.07
C ALA A 31 -25.81 -36.30 6.00
N LYS A 32 -25.79 -35.54 4.91
CA LYS A 32 -24.98 -34.35 4.78
C LYS A 32 -25.49 -33.42 5.87
N ALA A 33 -24.88 -33.51 7.05
CA ALA A 33 -24.94 -32.48 8.07
C ALA A 33 -24.32 -31.25 7.40
N ARG A 34 -25.17 -30.49 6.72
CA ARG A 34 -24.87 -29.16 6.23
C ARG A 34 -24.51 -28.38 7.48
N ARG A 35 -23.21 -28.30 7.78
CA ARG A 35 -22.68 -27.42 8.81
C ARG A 35 -23.30 -26.07 8.53
N ALA A 36 -24.28 -25.67 9.34
CA ALA A 36 -24.84 -24.35 9.29
C ALA A 36 -23.66 -23.40 9.44
N ALA A 37 -23.46 -22.51 8.47
CA ALA A 37 -22.49 -21.45 8.61
C ALA A 37 -22.82 -20.72 9.93
N PRO A 38 -21.83 -20.47 10.80
CA PRO A 38 -22.10 -19.76 12.04
C PRO A 38 -22.69 -18.40 11.66
N VAL A 39 -23.96 -18.20 11.99
CA VAL A 39 -24.66 -16.93 11.77
C VAL A 39 -24.02 -15.96 12.75
N LEU A 40 -23.23 -15.03 12.21
CA LEU A 40 -22.67 -13.94 13.00
C LEU A 40 -23.85 -13.16 13.61
N PRO A 41 -23.81 -12.83 14.91
CA PRO A 41 -24.82 -11.95 15.47
C PRO A 41 -24.83 -10.64 14.69
N ASP A 42 -26.01 -10.11 14.37
CA ASP A 42 -26.19 -8.94 13.48
C ASP A 42 -25.32 -7.74 13.91
N SER A 43 -25.09 -7.59 15.21
CA SER A 43 -24.24 -6.54 15.79
C SER A 43 -22.75 -6.72 15.48
N LEU A 44 -22.27 -7.94 15.29
CA LEU A 44 -20.89 -8.24 14.90
C LEU A 44 -20.71 -8.06 13.39
N ALA A 45 -21.67 -8.53 12.60
CA ALA A 45 -21.69 -8.31 11.15
C ALA A 45 -21.65 -6.81 10.82
N GLN A 46 -22.49 -6.00 11.50
CA GLN A 46 -22.52 -4.54 11.33
C GLN A 46 -21.21 -3.86 11.74
N ARG A 47 -20.51 -4.37 12.77
CA ARG A 47 -19.18 -3.87 13.18
C ARG A 47 -18.11 -4.19 12.15
N ILE A 48 -18.12 -5.40 11.57
CA ILE A 48 -17.19 -5.80 10.51
C ILE A 48 -17.42 -4.96 9.25
N GLU A 49 -18.68 -4.74 8.86
CA GLU A 49 -19.02 -3.91 7.70
C GLU A 49 -18.52 -2.47 7.89
N ARG A 50 -18.77 -1.87 9.07
CA ARG A 50 -18.24 -0.55 9.40
C ARG A 50 -16.70 -0.52 9.36
N ALA A 51 -16.04 -1.58 9.83
CA ALA A 51 -14.59 -1.70 9.76
C ALA A 51 -14.08 -1.72 8.31
N TYR A 52 -14.74 -2.47 7.44
CA TYR A 52 -14.39 -2.51 6.02
C TYR A 52 -14.48 -1.13 5.36
N PHE A 53 -15.55 -0.37 5.63
CA PHE A 53 -15.69 1.00 5.10
C PHE A 53 -14.60 1.94 5.63
N VAL A 54 -14.27 1.87 6.91
CA VAL A 54 -13.21 2.68 7.52
C VAL A 54 -11.85 2.34 6.91
N LEU A 55 -11.52 1.05 6.77
CA LEU A 55 -10.27 0.59 6.16
C LEU A 55 -10.17 1.00 4.68
N SER A 56 -11.25 0.85 3.92
CA SER A 56 -11.29 1.23 2.51
C SER A 56 -11.04 2.73 2.33
N ARG A 57 -11.69 3.57 3.16
CA ARG A 57 -11.45 5.02 3.19
C ARG A 57 -10.01 5.35 3.59
N ILE A 58 -9.47 4.70 4.62
CA ILE A 58 -8.08 4.89 5.07
C ILE A 58 -7.10 4.56 3.95
N ASN A 59 -7.28 3.43 3.26
CA ASN A 59 -6.40 3.03 2.15
C ASN A 59 -6.41 4.07 1.01
N GLY A 60 -7.59 4.58 0.64
CA GLY A 60 -7.72 5.62 -0.39
C GLY A 60 -7.12 6.97 0.02
N THR A 61 -7.21 7.35 1.28
CA THR A 61 -6.58 8.58 1.79
C THR A 61 -5.08 8.41 1.95
N ALA A 62 -4.60 7.27 2.45
CA ALA A 62 -3.17 7.00 2.60
C ALA A 62 -2.42 7.07 1.28
N ARG A 63 -2.93 6.42 0.22
CA ARG A 63 -2.31 6.50 -1.12
C ARG A 63 -2.15 7.92 -1.63
N ARG A 64 -3.10 8.81 -1.34
CA ARG A 64 -3.04 10.22 -1.75
C ARG A 64 -2.11 11.04 -0.85
N ALA A 65 -2.17 10.82 0.46
CA ALA A 65 -1.35 11.52 1.43
C ALA A 65 0.15 11.18 1.31
N THR A 66 0.48 10.02 0.75
CA THR A 66 1.87 9.58 0.50
C THR A 66 2.27 9.70 -0.96
N ASN A 67 1.41 10.25 -1.83
CA ASN A 67 1.81 10.47 -3.21
C ASN A 67 2.73 11.69 -3.27
N THR A 68 4.02 11.46 -3.50
CA THR A 68 5.04 12.51 -3.62
C THR A 68 5.69 12.51 -5.00
N GLU A 69 5.00 11.95 -6.01
CA GLU A 69 5.52 11.78 -7.38
C GLU A 69 5.87 13.14 -8.01
N ASP A 70 4.95 14.10 -8.00
CA ASP A 70 5.17 15.45 -8.50
C ASP A 70 6.37 16.13 -7.80
N LEU A 71 6.49 15.97 -6.47
CA LEU A 71 7.62 16.48 -5.70
C LEU A 71 8.94 15.81 -6.12
N SER A 72 8.95 14.48 -6.31
CA SER A 72 10.17 13.78 -6.73
C SER A 72 10.60 14.12 -8.15
N ASP A 73 9.65 14.46 -9.02
CA ASP A 73 9.91 14.80 -10.42
C ASP A 73 10.43 16.23 -10.57
N ASP A 74 9.87 17.18 -9.80
CA ASP A 74 10.18 18.61 -9.96
C ASP A 74 11.35 19.09 -9.09
N LEU A 75 11.61 18.45 -7.94
CA LEU A 75 12.69 18.85 -7.03
C LEU A 75 14.10 18.85 -7.69
N PRO A 76 14.48 17.88 -8.54
CA PRO A 76 15.75 17.93 -9.25
C PRO A 76 15.89 19.16 -10.17
N THR A 77 14.79 19.63 -10.75
CA THR A 77 14.77 20.84 -11.58
C THR A 77 15.07 22.08 -10.73
N VAL A 78 14.44 22.19 -9.56
CA VAL A 78 14.70 23.27 -8.58
C VAL A 78 16.17 23.25 -8.13
N GLU A 79 16.71 22.09 -7.80
CA GLU A 79 18.12 21.93 -7.38
C GLU A 79 19.11 22.33 -8.49
N SER A 80 18.84 21.91 -9.73
CA SER A 80 19.63 22.26 -10.91
C SER A 80 19.64 23.76 -11.18
N ASN A 81 18.46 24.40 -11.10
CA ASN A 81 18.32 25.83 -11.26
C ASN A 81 19.10 26.61 -10.19
N LEU A 82 18.98 26.23 -8.92
CA LEU A 82 19.75 26.84 -7.82
C LEU A 82 21.26 26.69 -8.02
N THR A 83 21.70 25.51 -8.46
CA THR A 83 23.12 25.24 -8.76
C THR A 83 23.61 26.15 -9.88
N THR A 84 22.82 26.30 -10.95
CA THR A 84 23.15 27.17 -12.10
C THR A 84 23.23 28.64 -11.70
N ILE A 85 22.28 29.12 -10.90
CA ILE A 85 22.29 30.51 -10.39
C ILE A 85 23.57 30.73 -9.57
N ARG A 86 23.87 29.83 -8.64
CA ARG A 86 25.05 29.94 -7.78
C ARG A 86 26.34 29.96 -8.58
N GLN A 87 26.52 29.03 -9.52
CA GLN A 87 27.71 28.99 -10.37
C GLN A 87 27.89 30.27 -11.19
N ASN A 88 26.81 30.82 -11.75
CA ASN A 88 26.87 32.06 -12.49
C ASN A 88 27.21 33.27 -11.60
N LEU A 89 26.64 33.34 -10.40
CA LEU A 89 26.98 34.40 -9.44
C LEU A 89 28.44 34.30 -8.97
N ASP A 90 28.94 33.09 -8.75
CA ASP A 90 30.34 32.85 -8.36
C ASP A 90 31.30 33.20 -9.51
N GLN A 91 30.95 32.87 -10.76
CA GLN A 91 31.79 33.09 -11.94
C GLN A 91 31.75 34.53 -12.47
N PHE A 92 30.60 35.18 -12.41
CA PHE A 92 30.37 36.50 -13.03
C PHE A 92 30.06 37.60 -12.00
N GLY A 93 30.21 37.35 -10.70
CA GLY A 93 29.83 38.27 -9.61
C GLY A 93 30.31 39.72 -9.75
N ASN A 94 31.41 39.96 -10.48
CA ASN A 94 31.94 41.30 -10.76
C ASN A 94 31.36 42.00 -12.01
N VAL A 95 30.61 41.29 -12.87
CA VAL A 95 30.10 41.80 -14.17
C VAL A 95 28.60 41.47 -14.36
N VAL A 96 27.87 41.11 -13.31
CA VAL A 96 26.46 40.70 -13.45
C VAL A 96 25.59 41.88 -13.89
N ASP A 97 24.93 41.72 -15.04
CA ASP A 97 23.93 42.67 -15.53
C ASP A 97 22.74 42.72 -14.55
N VAL A 98 22.25 43.93 -14.24
CA VAL A 98 21.05 44.17 -13.43
C VAL A 98 19.87 43.33 -13.93
N LYS A 99 19.76 43.12 -15.25
CA LYS A 99 18.72 42.28 -15.85
C LYS A 99 18.85 40.80 -15.48
N GLN A 100 20.07 40.27 -15.40
CA GLN A 100 20.32 38.89 -14.96
C GLN A 100 19.97 38.71 -13.48
N LEU A 101 20.32 39.69 -12.64
CA LEU A 101 19.93 39.71 -11.22
C LEU A 101 18.41 39.75 -11.03
N GLN A 102 17.68 40.51 -11.85
CA GLN A 102 16.22 40.53 -11.82
C GLN A 102 15.62 39.18 -12.23
N MET A 103 16.17 38.53 -13.25
CA MET A 103 15.74 37.19 -13.67
C MET A 103 15.96 36.16 -12.56
N TYR A 104 17.14 36.16 -11.92
CA TYR A 104 17.43 35.26 -10.81
C TYR A 104 16.53 35.50 -9.61
N ARG A 105 16.20 36.76 -9.29
CA ARG A 105 15.23 37.07 -8.22
C ARG A 105 13.86 36.49 -8.52
N LEU A 106 13.38 36.61 -9.75
CA LEU A 106 12.10 36.06 -10.15
C LEU A 106 12.10 34.52 -10.07
N LEU A 107 13.13 33.88 -10.62
CA LEU A 107 13.29 32.42 -10.57
C LEU A 107 13.38 31.91 -9.12
N LEU A 108 14.12 32.60 -8.26
CA LEU A 108 14.21 32.27 -6.83
C LEU A 108 12.87 32.43 -6.11
N ALA A 109 12.10 33.48 -6.42
CA ALA A 109 10.78 33.70 -5.83
C ALA A 109 9.79 32.60 -6.25
N ASP A 110 9.84 32.18 -7.51
CA ASP A 110 9.04 31.06 -8.03
C ASP A 110 9.39 29.74 -7.33
N MET A 111 10.68 29.40 -7.25
CA MET A 111 11.16 28.20 -6.53
C MET A 111 10.80 28.23 -5.04
N GLN A 112 10.87 29.39 -4.38
CA GLN A 112 10.43 29.55 -2.98
C GLN A 112 8.93 29.30 -2.82
N THR A 113 8.13 29.71 -3.80
CA THR A 113 6.68 29.49 -3.82
C THR A 113 6.39 27.99 -3.95
N GLN A 114 6.98 27.33 -4.95
CA GLN A 114 6.83 25.88 -5.17
C GLN A 114 7.25 25.06 -3.94
N LEU A 115 8.43 25.35 -3.36
CA LEU A 115 8.89 24.69 -2.14
C LEU A 115 7.94 24.93 -0.94
N GLY A 116 7.35 26.12 -0.87
CA GLY A 116 6.36 26.48 0.14
C GLY A 116 5.06 25.70 0.01
N GLU A 117 4.59 25.51 -1.22
CA GLU A 117 3.41 24.70 -1.55
C GLU A 117 3.66 23.24 -1.19
N TRP A 118 4.76 22.64 -1.66
CA TRP A 118 5.11 21.25 -1.32
C TRP A 118 5.25 21.02 0.18
N ARG A 119 5.84 21.96 0.92
CA ARG A 119 5.91 21.87 2.39
C ARG A 119 4.51 21.83 3.01
N THR A 120 3.58 22.60 2.47
CA THR A 120 2.19 22.66 2.96
C THR A 120 1.45 21.38 2.64
N GLU A 121 1.66 20.82 1.44
CA GLU A 121 1.10 19.53 1.02
C GLU A 121 1.61 18.38 1.89
N LEU A 122 2.93 18.31 2.14
CA LEU A 122 3.55 17.33 3.02
C LEU A 122 3.02 17.44 4.45
N ALA A 123 2.89 18.66 4.99
CA ALA A 123 2.32 18.87 6.32
C ALA A 123 0.86 18.39 6.39
N THR A 124 0.08 18.66 5.35
CA THR A 124 -1.31 18.22 5.23
C THR A 124 -1.40 16.70 5.15
N GLY A 125 -0.58 16.06 4.31
CA GLY A 125 -0.46 14.60 4.23
C GLY A 125 -0.09 13.97 5.58
N GLY A 126 0.87 14.57 6.29
CA GLY A 126 1.27 14.15 7.64
C GLY A 126 0.11 14.20 8.65
N GLN A 127 -0.68 15.29 8.66
CA GLN A 127 -1.87 15.39 9.51
C GLN A 127 -2.93 14.33 9.15
N GLN A 128 -3.12 14.05 7.86
CA GLN A 128 -4.03 13.00 7.41
C GLN A 128 -3.58 11.62 7.91
N LEU A 129 -2.27 11.32 7.87
CA LEU A 129 -1.69 10.07 8.39
C LEU A 129 -1.92 9.92 9.90
N VAL A 130 -1.67 10.97 10.68
CA VAL A 130 -1.96 10.97 12.14
C VAL A 130 -3.45 10.75 12.41
N GLY A 131 -4.32 11.41 11.65
CA GLY A 131 -5.77 11.22 11.76
C GLY A 131 -6.22 9.80 11.38
N MET A 132 -5.54 9.14 10.42
CA MET A 132 -5.80 7.74 10.08
C MET A 132 -5.34 6.79 11.18
N GLN A 133 -4.19 7.05 11.80
CA GLN A 133 -3.71 6.28 12.95
C GLN A 133 -4.74 6.29 14.08
N ALA A 134 -5.26 7.47 14.45
CA ALA A 134 -6.29 7.59 15.47
C ALA A 134 -7.58 6.81 15.14
N ARG A 135 -7.98 6.77 13.86
CA ARG A 135 -9.13 5.99 13.40
C ARG A 135 -8.86 4.48 13.48
N LEU A 136 -7.64 4.02 13.16
CA LEU A 136 -7.25 2.62 13.32
C LEU A 136 -7.25 2.19 14.78
N ASP A 137 -6.75 3.05 15.69
CA ASP A 137 -6.74 2.76 17.13
C ASP A 137 -8.17 2.67 17.68
N THR A 138 -9.05 3.58 17.24
CA THR A 138 -10.48 3.54 17.56
C THR A 138 -11.14 2.25 17.05
N LEU A 139 -10.84 1.86 15.81
CA LEU A 139 -11.35 0.63 15.23
C LEU A 139 -10.89 -0.59 16.02
N ARG A 140 -9.59 -0.66 16.35
CA ARG A 140 -8.99 -1.73 17.14
C ARG A 140 -9.67 -1.88 18.50
N ALA A 141 -10.03 -0.78 19.16
CA ALA A 141 -10.74 -0.81 20.44
C ALA A 141 -12.20 -1.30 20.31
N GLN A 142 -12.83 -1.15 19.13
CA GLN A 142 -14.22 -1.53 18.88
C GLN A 142 -14.40 -2.99 18.44
N LEU A 143 -13.34 -3.63 17.93
CA LEU A 143 -13.34 -5.05 17.60
C LEU A 143 -13.05 -5.88 18.86
N PRO A 144 -13.83 -6.95 19.14
CA PRO A 144 -13.48 -7.87 20.21
C PRO A 144 -12.12 -8.52 19.92
N PRO A 145 -11.31 -8.84 20.96
CA PRO A 145 -10.10 -9.63 20.77
C PRO A 145 -10.47 -10.90 20.02
N ALA A 146 -9.70 -11.27 18.99
CA ALA A 146 -9.94 -12.48 18.22
C ALA A 146 -10.15 -13.63 19.20
N ALA A 147 -11.38 -14.14 19.28
CA ALA A 147 -11.75 -15.20 20.19
C ALA A 147 -10.70 -16.32 20.04
N GLN A 148 -10.04 -16.65 21.14
CA GLN A 148 -9.10 -17.77 21.20
C GLN A 148 -9.78 -18.96 20.54
N ARG A 149 -9.27 -19.40 19.38
CA ARG A 149 -9.73 -20.67 18.78
C ARG A 149 -9.58 -21.73 19.87
N PRO A 150 -10.65 -22.43 20.29
CA PRO A 150 -10.48 -23.53 21.22
C PRO A 150 -9.51 -24.54 20.59
N PRO A 151 -8.63 -25.17 21.38
CA PRO A 151 -7.71 -26.16 20.86
C PRO A 151 -8.52 -27.24 20.15
N THR A 152 -8.18 -27.51 18.88
CA THR A 152 -8.68 -28.69 18.18
C THR A 152 -8.17 -29.91 18.95
N THR A 153 -9.00 -30.44 19.85
CA THR A 153 -8.80 -31.76 20.43
C THR A 153 -9.01 -32.77 19.32
N THR A 154 -7.91 -33.19 18.70
CA THR A 154 -7.86 -34.39 17.87
C THR A 154 -8.02 -35.59 18.80
N ALA A 155 -9.09 -36.36 18.63
CA ALA A 155 -9.29 -37.66 19.24
C ALA A 155 -9.18 -38.74 18.15
#